data_AF-A0A925PEQ0-F1
#
_entry.id   AF-A0A925PEQ0-F1
#
_cell.length_a   1.000
_cell.length_b   1.000
_cell.length_c   1.000
_cell.angle_alpha   90.00
_cell.angle_beta   90.00
_cell.angle_gamma   90.00
#
_symmetry.space_group_name_H-M   'P 1'
#
loop_
_entity.id
_entity.type
_entity.pdbx_description
1 polymer ?
#
loop_
_entity_poly.entity_id
_entity_poly.type
_entity_poly.pdbx_seq_one_letter_code
_entity_poly.pdbx_strand_id
1 'polypeptide(L)' 'MCTKAVLEPRQCFKLEEQAPDFCLPAYYRGKEIEVCLKDFREKWLLLFFYSGDFTFV' A
#
# COMPACT_ATOMS: atom_id res chain seq x y z
N MET A 1 30.06 -10.55 9.99
CA MET A 1 29.07 -11.52 10.53
C MET A 1 27.97 -10.74 11.24
N CYS A 2 26.71 -10.90 10.82
CA CYS A 2 25.48 -10.60 11.57
C CYS A 2 24.29 -10.78 10.62
N THR A 3 23.30 -11.64 10.84
CA THR A 3 23.18 -12.89 11.61
C THR A 3 22.10 -13.66 10.87
N LYS A 4 22.22 -14.99 10.80
CA LYS A 4 21.13 -15.85 10.34
C LYS A 4 19.96 -15.72 11.32
N ALA A 5 19.02 -14.82 11.03
CA ALA A 5 17.61 -15.12 11.21
C ALA A 5 17.10 -15.56 9.83
N VAL A 6 16.16 -16.49 9.77
CA VAL A 6 15.54 -16.90 8.51
C VAL A 6 14.77 -15.68 7.99
N LEU A 7 15.37 -14.92 7.08
CA LEU A 7 14.81 -13.71 6.50
C LEU A 7 14.31 -14.06 5.10
N GLU A 8 13.00 -14.26 4.96
CA GLU A 8 12.29 -14.00 3.71
C GLU A 8 12.82 -12.67 3.14
N PRO A 9 13.18 -12.58 1.85
CA PRO A 9 13.70 -11.35 1.28
C PRO A 9 12.67 -10.24 1.50
N ARG A 10 13.07 -9.18 2.22
CA ARG A 10 12.23 -7.97 2.33
C ARG A 10 11.94 -7.51 0.92
N GLN A 11 10.69 -7.63 0.48
CA GLN A 11 10.26 -7.14 -0.82
C GLN A 11 10.32 -5.61 -0.76
N CYS A 12 11.44 -5.06 -1.21
CA CYS A 12 11.63 -3.63 -1.36
C CYS A 12 11.00 -3.19 -2.69
N PHE A 13 10.22 -2.12 -2.65
CA PHE A 13 9.70 -1.47 -3.86
C PHE A 13 10.88 -0.93 -4.67
N LYS A 14 10.90 -1.21 -5.97
CA LYS A 14 11.88 -0.66 -6.90
C LYS A 14 11.18 0.27 -7.88
N LEU A 15 11.93 1.27 -8.32
CA LEU A 15 11.53 2.12 -9.44
C LEU A 15 11.40 1.26 -10.70
N GLU A 16 10.50 1.68 -11.61
CA GLU A 16 10.24 1.02 -12.91
C GLU A 16 9.62 -0.39 -12.83
N GLU A 17 9.46 -0.98 -11.65
CA GLU A 17 8.65 -2.18 -11.45
C GLU A 17 7.17 -1.83 -11.26
N GLN A 18 6.29 -2.75 -11.66
CA GLN A 18 4.87 -2.60 -11.43
C GLN A 18 4.59 -2.55 -9.92
N ALA A 19 3.81 -1.55 -9.50
CA ALA A 19 3.38 -1.45 -8.10
C ALA A 19 2.68 -2.76 -7.66
N PRO A 20 3.01 -3.31 -6.48
CA PRO A 20 2.40 -4.53 -5.98
C PRO A 20 0.88 -4.42 -5.91
N ASP A 21 0.18 -5.44 -6.38
CA ASP A 21 -1.26 -5.46 -6.36
C ASP A 21 -1.78 -5.58 -4.92
N PHE A 22 -2.89 -4.90 -4.65
CA PHE A 22 -3.56 -4.96 -3.35
C PHE A 22 -5.06 -4.73 -3.54
N CYS A 23 -5.83 -5.30 -2.62
CA CYS A 23 -7.23 -4.99 -2.38
C CYS A 23 -7.40 -4.75 -0.89
N LEU A 24 -7.98 -3.63 -0.51
CA LEU A 24 -8.15 -3.23 0.89
C LEU A 24 -9.55 -2.64 1.12
N PRO A 25 -10.13 -2.81 2.31
CA PRO A 25 -11.31 -2.07 2.69
C PRO A 25 -10.97 -0.58 2.78
N ALA A 26 -11.88 0.25 2.29
CA ALA A 26 -11.75 1.70 2.31
C ALA A 26 -13.11 2.35 2.58
N TYR A 27 -13.08 3.59 3.04
CA TYR A 27 -14.27 4.38 3.25
C TYR A 27 -14.41 5.46 2.16
N TYR A 28 -15.47 5.40 1.36
CA TYR A 28 -15.74 6.37 0.31
C TYR A 28 -17.18 6.86 0.38
N ARG A 29 -17.36 8.18 0.51
CA ARG A 29 -18.67 8.85 0.57
C ARG A 29 -19.65 8.23 1.58
N GLY A 30 -19.18 7.95 2.79
CA GLY A 30 -20.06 7.42 3.84
C GLY A 30 -20.27 5.90 3.79
N LYS A 31 -19.58 5.19 2.89
CA LYS A 31 -19.75 3.74 2.69
C LYS A 31 -18.42 3.02 2.75
N GLU A 32 -18.45 1.84 3.37
CA GLU A 32 -17.37 0.88 3.25
C GLU A 32 -17.42 0.25 1.85
N ILE A 33 -16.28 0.26 1.17
CA ILE A 33 -16.09 -0.31 -0.16
C ILE A 33 -14.78 -1.10 -0.17
N GLU A 34 -14.66 -2.04 -1.11
CA GLU A 34 -13.38 -2.65 -1.43
C GLU A 34 -12.72 -1.85 -2.55
N VAL A 35 -11.43 -1.53 -2.38
CA VAL A 35 -10.64 -0.79 -3.36
C VAL A 35 -9.43 -1.63 -3.75
N CYS A 36 -9.29 -1.93 -5.04
CA CYS A 36 -8.13 -2.63 -5.57
C CYS A 36 -7.28 -1.73 -6.47
N LEU A 37 -5.96 -1.94 -6.50
CA LEU A 37 -5.05 -1.18 -7.36
C LEU A 37 -5.41 -1.33 -8.85
N LYS A 38 -5.86 -2.53 -9.26
CA LYS A 38 -6.30 -2.82 -10.63
C LYS A 38 -7.47 -1.94 -11.12
N ASP A 39 -8.28 -1.39 -10.21
CA ASP A 39 -9.45 -0.58 -10.58
C ASP A 39 -9.05 0.83 -11.09
N PHE A 40 -7.79 1.21 -10.89
CA PHE A 40 -7.21 2.50 -11.30
C PHE A 40 -6.26 2.38 -12.49
N ARG A 41 -6.29 1.27 -13.24
CA ARG A 41 -5.53 1.17 -14.50
C ARG A 41 -5.92 2.33 -15.43
N GLU A 42 -4.94 2.78 -16.21
CA GLU A 42 -5.07 3.90 -17.16
C GLU A 42 -5.29 5.29 -16.52
N LYS A 43 -5.22 5.39 -15.19
CA LYS A 43 -5.26 6.65 -14.45
C LYS A 43 -3.95 6.88 -13.71
N TRP A 44 -3.60 8.15 -13.52
CA TRP A 44 -2.57 8.53 -12.57
C TRP A 44 -3.10 8.35 -11.14
N LEU A 45 -2.34 7.65 -10.31
CA LEU A 45 -2.70 7.35 -8.92
C LEU A 45 -1.57 7.84 -7.99
N LEU A 46 -1.96 8.56 -6.94
CA LEU A 46 -1.08 8.91 -5.82
C LEU A 46 -1.50 8.08 -4.59
N LEU A 47 -0.64 7.17 -4.16
CA LEU A 47 -0.82 6.41 -2.91
C LEU A 47 0.12 6.99 -1.85
N PHE A 48 -0.46 7.48 -0.75
CA PHE A 48 0.30 8.01 0.39
C PHE A 48 -0.01 7.20 1.64
N PHE A 49 1.02 6.94 2.44
CA PHE A 49 0.89 6.32 3.75
C PHE A 49 1.12 7.38 4.82
N TYR A 50 0.31 7.36 5.87
CA TYR A 50 0.47 8.19 7.06
C TYR A 50 0.37 7.31 8.31
N SER A 51 0.87 7.79 9.44
CA SER A 51 1.08 6.97 10.64
C SER A 51 -0.20 6.50 11.33
N GLY A 52 -1.31 7.24 11.19
CA GLY A 52 -2.60 6.89 11.78
C GLY A 52 -3.52 8.09 11.95
N ASP A 53 -4.77 7.79 12.26
CA ASP A 53 -5.82 8.78 12.53
C ASP A 53 -5.67 9.41 13.92
N PHE A 54 -6.23 10.61 14.10
CA PHE A 54 -6.24 11.34 15.39
C PHE A 54 -4.87 11.58 16.01
N THR A 55 -3.93 12.08 15.21
CA THR A 55 -2.71 12.69 15.77
C THR A 55 -3.08 13.97 16.53
N PHE A 56 -2.46 14.17 17.70
CA PHE A 56 -2.81 15.26 18.61
C PHE A 56 -2.66 16.64 17.95
N VAL A 57 -3.70 17.46 18.08
CA VAL A 57 -3.75 18.90 17.76
C VAL A 57 -4.19 19.68 18.99
#